data_AF-A0A6G9YPI7-F1
#
_entry.id   AF-A0A6G9YPI7-F1
#
_cell.length_a   1.000
_cell.length_b   1.000
_cell.length_c   1.000
_cell.angle_alpha   90.00
_cell.angle_beta   90.00
_cell.angle_gamma   90.00
#
_symmetry.space_group_name_H-M   'P 1'
#
loop_
_entity.id
_entity.type
_entity.pdbx_description
1 polymer ?
#
loop_
_entity_poly.entity_id
_entity_poly.type
_entity_poly.pdbx_seq_one_letter_code
_entity_poly.pdbx_strand_id
1 'polypeptide(L)'
;MSFTPTPRPIGNTIAPEQLSTTRTRSIARPTCADTPDNWDLDVGNPESWREAVLSCRACPLLGQCGRLAQSLIARGDAPRAMIWAGIAYDNAGRVVEDLDRHRVAPADRKRPLRIIHTGVRPVRGEASMAAPRRHIVLGRPLEPAGG
;
A
#
# COMPACT_ATOMS: atom_id res chain seq x y z
N MET A 1 39.59 -66.69 -30.62
CA MET A 1 38.66 -65.65 -31.10
C MET A 1 37.37 -65.82 -30.32
N SER A 2 37.00 -64.83 -29.50
CA SER A 2 35.63 -64.56 -29.03
C SER A 2 35.70 -63.32 -28.14
N PHE A 3 35.19 -62.22 -28.69
CA PHE A 3 35.10 -60.91 -28.06
C PHE A 3 33.79 -60.84 -27.27
N THR A 4 33.85 -60.44 -26.00
CA THR A 4 32.66 -60.03 -25.23
C THR A 4 32.74 -58.54 -24.97
N PRO A 5 31.77 -57.72 -25.45
CA PRO A 5 31.78 -56.28 -25.27
C PRO A 5 31.22 -55.84 -23.92
N THR A 6 31.93 -54.90 -23.29
CA THR A 6 31.55 -54.13 -22.11
C THR A 6 30.34 -53.22 -22.38
N PRO A 7 29.31 -53.18 -21.51
CA PRO A 7 28.24 -52.18 -21.62
C PRO A 7 28.71 -50.79 -21.12
N ARG A 8 28.40 -49.76 -21.90
CA ARG A 8 28.60 -48.33 -21.57
C ARG A 8 27.53 -47.86 -20.55
N PRO A 9 27.86 -46.94 -19.63
CA PRO A 9 26.86 -46.29 -18.79
C PRO A 9 26.02 -45.32 -19.63
N ILE A 10 24.70 -45.48 -19.56
CA ILE A 10 23.70 -44.58 -20.14
C ILE A 10 23.67 -43.32 -19.28
N GLY A 11 23.97 -42.18 -19.90
CA GLY A 11 23.81 -40.86 -19.31
C GLY A 11 22.32 -40.57 -19.11
N ASN A 12 21.87 -40.57 -17.85
CA ASN A 12 20.58 -40.00 -17.49
C ASN A 12 20.77 -38.50 -17.26
N THR A 13 20.58 -37.74 -18.33
CA THR A 13 20.34 -36.30 -18.30
C THR A 13 19.15 -36.03 -17.40
N ILE A 14 19.42 -35.48 -16.21
CA ILE A 14 18.41 -34.96 -15.30
C ILE A 14 17.71 -33.82 -16.05
N ALA A 15 16.45 -34.04 -16.42
CA ALA A 15 15.57 -32.99 -16.90
C ALA A 15 15.53 -31.86 -15.85
N PRO A 16 15.55 -30.58 -16.24
CA PRO A 16 15.29 -29.52 -15.28
C PRO A 16 13.88 -29.74 -14.75
N GLU A 17 13.84 -30.16 -13.48
CA GLU A 17 12.66 -30.21 -12.65
C GLU A 17 11.91 -28.89 -12.88
N GLN A 18 10.73 -29.05 -13.50
CA GLN A 18 9.75 -28.01 -13.67
C GLN A 18 9.68 -27.24 -12.36
N LEU A 19 10.24 -26.02 -12.37
CA LEU A 19 10.01 -25.04 -11.32
C LEU A 19 8.49 -24.97 -11.21
N SER A 20 7.99 -25.64 -10.18
CA SER A 20 6.61 -25.57 -9.76
C SER A 20 6.31 -24.09 -9.73
N THR A 21 5.47 -23.70 -10.67
CA THR A 21 4.97 -22.35 -10.84
C THR A 21 4.46 -21.99 -9.46
N THR A 22 5.25 -21.20 -8.72
CA THR A 22 4.81 -20.62 -7.46
C THR A 22 3.58 -19.85 -7.87
N ARG A 23 2.43 -20.45 -7.55
CA ARG A 23 1.11 -19.86 -7.70
C ARG A 23 1.26 -18.47 -7.13
N THR A 24 1.36 -17.47 -8.00
CA THR A 24 1.29 -16.07 -7.63
C THR A 24 -0.05 -15.98 -6.92
N ARG A 25 -0.01 -16.11 -5.60
CA ARG A 25 -1.16 -15.99 -4.73
C ARG A 25 -1.60 -14.58 -5.04
N SER A 26 -2.66 -14.46 -5.83
CA SER A 26 -3.31 -13.19 -6.10
C SER A 26 -3.38 -12.51 -4.75
N ILE A 27 -2.63 -11.42 -4.60
CA ILE A 27 -2.57 -10.69 -3.35
C ILE A 27 -3.98 -10.17 -3.20
N ALA A 28 -4.81 -10.92 -2.47
CA ALA A 28 -6.15 -10.51 -2.15
C ALA A 28 -6.02 -9.12 -1.55
N ARG A 29 -6.75 -8.18 -2.13
CA ARG A 29 -6.74 -6.79 -1.69
C ARG A 29 -6.95 -6.82 -0.17
N PRO A 30 -6.04 -6.25 0.62
CA PRO A 30 -6.16 -6.35 2.06
C PRO A 30 -7.44 -5.65 2.48
N THR A 31 -8.13 -6.17 3.48
CA THR A 31 -9.42 -5.63 3.97
C THR A 31 -9.33 -4.14 4.30
N CYS A 32 -8.13 -3.67 4.70
CA CYS A 32 -7.89 -2.27 4.96
C CYS A 32 -7.92 -1.34 3.74
N ALA A 33 -7.82 -1.88 2.53
CA ALA A 33 -7.91 -1.13 1.28
C ALA A 33 -9.34 -1.03 0.74
N ASP A 34 -10.28 -1.82 1.25
CA ASP A 34 -11.68 -1.83 0.77
C ASP A 34 -12.52 -0.75 1.44
N THR A 35 -12.28 -0.47 2.73
CA THR A 35 -13.01 0.54 3.51
C THR A 35 -12.04 1.48 4.24
N PRO A 36 -11.45 2.48 3.54
CA PRO A 36 -10.43 3.36 4.11
C PRO A 36 -10.93 4.15 5.33
N ASP A 37 -12.21 4.52 5.35
CA ASP A 37 -12.81 5.31 6.44
C ASP A 37 -12.80 4.58 7.80
N ASN A 38 -12.85 3.24 7.81
CA ASN A 38 -12.78 2.45 9.05
C ASN A 38 -11.41 2.55 9.74
N TRP A 39 -10.40 3.03 9.03
CA TRP A 39 -9.03 3.18 9.54
C TRP A 39 -8.71 4.63 9.90
N ASP A 40 -9.63 5.55 9.66
CA ASP A 40 -9.46 6.99 9.87
C ASP A 40 -9.90 7.36 11.31
N LEU A 41 -9.00 8.02 12.05
CA LEU A 41 -9.29 8.49 13.41
C LEU A 41 -10.11 9.79 13.42
N ASP A 42 -10.24 10.48 12.29
CA ASP A 42 -11.06 11.70 12.18
C ASP A 42 -12.56 11.38 11.93
N VAL A 43 -12.88 10.18 11.44
CA VAL A 43 -14.25 9.78 11.04
C VAL A 43 -14.83 8.67 11.92
N GLY A 44 -14.00 7.79 12.46
CA GLY A 44 -14.45 6.65 13.25
C GLY A 44 -14.84 6.98 14.70
N ASN A 45 -15.28 5.95 15.40
CA ASN A 45 -15.57 5.93 16.84
C ASN A 45 -14.76 4.83 17.55
N PRO A 46 -14.67 4.82 18.89
CA PRO A 46 -13.85 3.85 19.63
C PRO A 46 -14.13 2.38 19.30
N GLU A 47 -15.39 2.02 19.04
CA GLU A 47 -15.75 0.64 18.67
C GLU A 47 -15.21 0.27 17.29
N SER A 48 -15.46 1.10 16.28
CA SER A 48 -14.96 0.89 14.92
C SER A 48 -13.42 0.86 14.85
N TRP A 49 -12.75 1.67 15.68
CA TRP A 49 -11.28 1.65 15.77
C TRP A 49 -10.75 0.36 16.39
N ARG A 50 -11.43 -0.18 17.41
CA ARG A 50 -11.07 -1.48 17.99
C ARG A 50 -11.21 -2.60 16.96
N GLU A 51 -12.31 -2.62 16.22
CA GLU A 51 -12.53 -3.58 15.13
C GLU A 51 -11.48 -3.46 14.03
N ALA A 52 -11.12 -2.24 13.64
CA ALA A 52 -10.05 -1.98 12.69
C ALA A 52 -8.72 -2.54 13.19
N VAL A 53 -8.31 -2.22 14.43
CA VAL A 53 -7.06 -2.76 15.01
C VAL A 53 -7.05 -4.29 15.01
N LEU A 54 -8.14 -4.93 15.43
CA LEU A 54 -8.27 -6.39 15.41
C LEU A 54 -8.16 -6.95 13.99
N SER A 55 -8.84 -6.33 13.03
CA SER A 55 -8.81 -6.72 11.61
C SER A 55 -7.40 -6.57 11.02
N CYS A 56 -6.65 -5.54 11.41
CA CYS A 56 -5.28 -5.35 10.95
C CYS A 56 -4.35 -6.41 11.53
N ARG A 57 -4.53 -6.77 12.80
CA ARG A 57 -3.73 -7.81 13.46
C ARG A 57 -3.96 -9.18 12.84
N ALA A 58 -5.15 -9.45 12.31
CA ALA A 58 -5.45 -10.66 11.56
C ALA A 58 -4.92 -10.64 10.11
N CYS A 59 -4.42 -9.50 9.63
CA CYS A 59 -3.97 -9.36 8.24
C CYS A 59 -2.63 -10.09 8.01
N PRO A 60 -2.50 -10.94 6.98
CA PRO A 60 -1.24 -11.59 6.62
C PRO A 60 -0.09 -10.63 6.30
N LEU A 61 -0.41 -9.37 5.95
CA LEU A 61 0.58 -8.35 5.60
C LEU A 61 1.05 -7.50 6.80
N LEU A 62 0.56 -7.78 8.02
CA LEU A 62 0.84 -6.98 9.23
C LEU A 62 2.34 -6.66 9.40
N GLY A 63 3.21 -7.68 9.27
CA GLY A 63 4.65 -7.49 9.41
C GLY A 63 5.27 -6.59 8.33
N GLN A 64 4.76 -6.63 7.10
CA GLN A 64 5.21 -5.74 6.02
C GLN A 64 4.73 -4.31 6.25
N CYS A 65 3.46 -4.14 6.65
CA CYS A 65 2.90 -2.84 7.00
C CYS A 65 3.68 -2.19 8.15
N GLY A 66 4.11 -2.97 9.15
CA GLY A 66 4.91 -2.49 10.28
C GLY A 66 6.28 -1.97 9.86
N ARG A 67 7.02 -2.73 9.02
CA ARG A 67 8.31 -2.25 8.47
C ARG A 67 8.17 -0.99 7.64
N LEU A 68 7.10 -0.92 6.85
CA LEU A 68 6.80 0.26 6.05
C LEU A 68 6.48 1.48 6.94
N ALA A 69 5.72 1.29 8.02
CA ALA A 69 5.46 2.34 9.02
C ALA A 69 6.75 2.84 9.68
N GLN A 70 7.66 1.93 10.06
CA GLN A 70 8.96 2.31 10.60
C GLN A 70 9.79 3.11 9.59
N SER A 71 9.80 2.70 8.32
CA SER A 71 10.48 3.46 7.26
C SER A 71 9.88 4.86 7.05
N LEU A 72 8.57 5.01 7.25
CA LEU A 72 7.82 6.27 7.15
C LEU A 72 8.19 7.20 8.31
N ILE A 73 8.20 6.66 9.53
CA ILE A 73 8.60 7.39 10.73
C ILE A 73 10.05 7.86 10.61
N ALA A 74 10.97 6.99 10.18
CA ALA A 74 12.40 7.31 10.05
C ALA A 74 12.69 8.46 9.07
N ARG A 75 11.82 8.67 8.07
CA ARG A 75 11.95 9.77 7.10
C ARG A 75 11.13 11.03 7.45
N GLY A 76 10.41 11.03 8.57
CA GLY A 76 9.54 12.13 8.99
C GLY A 76 8.14 12.13 8.36
N ASP A 77 7.76 11.06 7.68
CA ASP A 77 6.45 10.87 7.04
C ASP A 77 5.58 9.88 7.82
N ALA A 78 5.60 9.92 9.15
CA ALA A 78 4.81 9.03 9.99
C ALA A 78 3.32 9.02 9.57
N PRO A 79 2.61 7.87 9.60
CA PRO A 79 1.16 7.83 9.43
C PRO A 79 0.48 8.79 10.42
N ARG A 80 -0.56 9.50 9.99
CA ARG A 80 -1.24 10.51 10.83
C ARG A 80 -2.75 10.32 10.70
N ALA A 81 -3.45 10.55 11.81
CA ALA A 81 -4.91 10.46 11.88
C ALA A 81 -5.47 9.10 11.42
N MET A 82 -4.72 8.01 11.61
CA MET A 82 -5.16 6.71 11.09
C MET A 82 -4.58 5.53 11.86
N ILE A 83 -5.20 4.38 11.67
CA ILE A 83 -4.74 3.07 12.14
C ILE A 83 -3.90 2.42 11.03
N TRP A 84 -2.64 2.12 11.34
CA TRP A 84 -1.70 1.48 10.43
C TRP A 84 -0.95 0.35 11.12
N ALA A 85 -0.88 -0.83 10.50
CA ALA A 85 -0.23 -2.01 11.07
C ALA A 85 -0.72 -2.35 12.50
N GLY A 86 -2.00 -2.15 12.78
CA GLY A 86 -2.62 -2.42 14.08
C GLY A 86 -2.25 -1.39 15.17
N ILE A 87 -1.68 -0.25 14.79
CA ILE A 87 -1.28 0.85 15.67
C ILE A 87 -2.04 2.09 15.24
N ALA A 88 -2.66 2.80 16.18
CA ALA A 88 -3.33 4.06 15.94
C ALA A 88 -2.35 5.24 16.07
N TYR A 89 -2.41 6.17 15.11
CA TYR A 89 -1.57 7.37 15.07
C TYR A 89 -2.41 8.64 15.10
N ASP A 90 -2.11 9.55 16.02
CA ASP A 90 -2.77 10.85 16.15
C ASP A 90 -2.46 11.78 14.96
N ASN A 91 -3.03 12.98 14.99
CA ASN A 91 -2.82 13.99 13.94
C ASN A 91 -1.38 14.48 13.82
N ALA A 92 -0.57 14.32 14.87
CA ALA A 92 0.86 14.62 14.86
C ALA A 92 1.69 13.47 14.29
N GLY A 93 1.14 12.25 14.22
CA GLY A 93 1.85 11.02 13.87
C GLY A 93 2.46 10.28 15.07
N ARG A 94 1.95 10.57 16.28
CA ARG A 94 2.33 9.90 17.52
C ARG A 94 1.38 8.73 17.78
N VAL A 95 1.89 7.69 18.41
CA VAL A 95 1.08 6.53 18.79
C VAL A 95 0.04 6.95 19.83
N VAL A 96 -1.21 6.54 19.60
CA VAL A 96 -2.30 6.68 20.57
C VAL A 96 -2.29 5.44 21.47
N GLU A 97 -1.86 5.61 22.73
CA GLU A 97 -1.79 4.51 23.69
C GLU A 97 -3.17 4.07 24.19
N ASP A 98 -4.08 5.03 24.36
CA ASP A 98 -5.45 4.80 24.82
C ASP A 98 -6.43 5.27 23.75
N LEU A 99 -6.91 4.31 22.96
CA LEU A 99 -7.80 4.55 21.83
C LEU A 99 -9.23 4.91 22.28
N ASP A 100 -9.66 4.40 23.45
CA ASP A 100 -10.98 4.67 24.01
C ASP A 100 -11.09 6.09 24.58
N ARG A 101 -9.97 6.64 25.08
CA ARG A 101 -9.91 8.03 25.58
C ARG A 101 -9.53 9.04 24.50
N HIS A 102 -9.19 8.57 23.29
CA HIS A 102 -8.88 9.46 22.18
C HIS A 102 -10.14 10.25 21.77
N ARG A 103 -10.16 11.54 22.12
CA ARG A 103 -11.17 12.46 21.60
C ARG A 103 -10.74 12.91 20.22
N VAL A 104 -11.59 12.64 19.22
CA VAL A 104 -11.53 13.30 17.93
C VAL A 104 -11.74 14.79 18.19
N ALA A 105 -10.66 15.56 18.24
CA ALA A 105 -10.80 17.01 18.11
C ALA A 105 -11.50 17.26 16.77
N PRO A 106 -12.46 18.20 16.67
CA PRO A 106 -13.20 18.42 15.44
C PRO A 106 -12.21 18.53 14.28
N ALA A 107 -12.28 17.55 13.37
CA ALA A 107 -11.32 17.38 12.31
C ALA A 107 -11.09 18.72 11.63
N ASP A 108 -9.84 19.16 11.52
CA ASP A 108 -9.53 20.32 10.71
C ASP A 108 -9.77 19.93 9.25
N ARG A 109 -11.01 20.12 8.80
CA ARG A 109 -11.46 19.78 7.43
C ARG A 109 -10.72 20.57 6.35
N LYS A 110 -9.89 21.56 6.73
CA LYS A 110 -8.97 22.25 5.80
C LYS A 110 -7.67 21.49 5.58
N ARG A 111 -7.44 20.38 6.26
CA ARG A 111 -6.20 19.64 6.15
C ARG A 111 -6.11 18.98 4.78
N PRO A 112 -5.06 19.27 3.99
CA PRO A 112 -4.88 18.59 2.71
C PRO A 112 -4.61 17.11 2.97
N LEU A 113 -5.42 16.25 2.37
CA LEU A 113 -5.21 14.80 2.32
C LEU A 113 -3.79 14.54 1.80
N ARG A 114 -2.92 13.96 2.64
CA ARG A 114 -1.59 13.53 2.22
C ARG A 114 -1.66 12.07 1.84
N ILE A 115 -1.64 11.82 0.53
CA ILE A 115 -1.54 10.46 0.01
C ILE A 115 -0.16 9.91 0.41
N ILE A 116 -0.15 8.94 1.32
CA ILE A 116 1.07 8.22 1.68
C ILE A 116 1.48 7.37 0.48
N HIS A 117 2.56 7.76 -0.17
CA HIS A 117 3.16 6.96 -1.25
C HIS A 117 4.03 5.88 -0.60
N THR A 118 3.60 4.63 -0.75
CA THR A 118 4.29 3.44 -0.24
C THR A 118 5.33 2.90 -1.24
N GLY A 119 5.36 3.44 -2.45
CA GLY A 119 6.36 3.16 -3.48
C GLY A 119 7.70 3.86 -3.24
N VAL A 120 8.69 3.55 -4.07
CA VAL A 120 9.99 4.21 -4.05
C VAL A 120 9.77 5.72 -4.21
N ARG A 121 10.28 6.51 -3.27
CA ARG A 121 10.29 7.98 -3.39
C ARG A 121 10.96 8.31 -4.74
N PRO A 122 10.28 8.99 -5.68
CA PRO A 122 10.93 9.38 -6.91
C PRO A 122 12.17 10.20 -6.55
N VAL A 123 13.35 9.67 -6.89
CA VAL A 123 14.57 10.45 -6.81
C VAL A 123 14.35 11.64 -7.73
N ARG A 124 14.62 12.85 -7.25
CA ARG A 124 14.59 14.07 -8.06
C ARG A 124 15.77 14.00 -9.05
N GLY A 125 15.64 13.15 -10.06
CA GLY A 125 16.59 12.95 -11.14
C GLY A 125 15.98 13.46 -12.42
N GLU A 126 16.70 14.38 -13.05
CA GLU A 126 16.46 15.04 -14.33
C GLU A 126 15.14 15.80 -14.56
N ALA A 127 15.29 17.01 -15.10
CA ALA A 127 14.20 17.77 -15.68
C ALA A 127 13.39 16.89 -16.63
N SER A 128 12.08 16.78 -16.38
CA SER A 128 11.15 16.08 -17.26
C SER A 128 11.36 16.54 -18.69
N MET A 129 11.88 15.61 -19.50
CA MET A 129 11.83 15.68 -20.94
C MET A 129 10.40 16.04 -21.34
N ALA A 130 10.29 17.10 -22.14
CA ALA A 130 9.08 17.87 -22.40
C ALA A 130 7.79 17.02 -22.44
N ALA A 131 6.93 17.22 -21.43
CA ALA A 131 5.58 16.69 -21.47
C ALA A 131 4.88 17.17 -22.75
N PRO A 132 4.15 16.30 -23.48
CA PRO A 132 3.40 16.73 -24.65
C PRO A 132 2.38 17.79 -24.21
N ARG A 133 2.49 18.98 -24.80
CA ARG A 133 1.60 20.12 -24.55
C ARG A 133 0.18 19.74 -24.95
N ARG A 134 -0.61 19.25 -24.00
CA ARG A 134 -2.07 19.14 -24.17
C ARG A 134 -2.63 20.55 -24.15
N HIS A 135 -2.84 21.14 -25.33
CA HIS A 135 -3.63 22.35 -25.47
C HIS A 135 -5.07 22.02 -25.05
N ILE A 136 -5.46 22.50 -23.86
CA ILE A 136 -6.87 22.58 -23.49
C ILE A 136 -7.46 23.66 -24.38
N VAL A 137 -8.20 23.26 -25.41
CA VAL A 137 -9.05 24.18 -26.17
C VAL A 137 -10.21 24.51 -25.24
N LEU A 138 -10.15 25.68 -24.58
CA LEU A 138 -11.31 26.23 -23.90
C LEU A 138 -12.39 26.44 -24.97
N GLY A 139 -13.40 25.58 -24.92
CA GLY A 139 -14.58 25.62 -25.76
C GLY A 139 -15.25 26.99 -25.68
N ARG A 140 -15.81 27.39 -26.83
CA ARG A 140 -16.45 28.68 -27.09
C ARG A 140 -17.45 29.08 -25.99
N PRO A 141 -17.65 30.39 -25.73
CA PRO A 141 -18.71 30.87 -24.87
C PRO A 141 -20.07 30.39 -25.39
N LEU A 142 -20.90 29.86 -24.49
CA LEU A 142 -22.29 29.56 -24.75
C LEU A 142 -23.04 30.89 -24.89
N GLU A 143 -23.64 31.12 -26.06
CA GLU A 143 -24.54 32.24 -26.31
C GLU A 143 -25.72 32.17 -25.31
N PRO A 144 -26.09 33.29 -24.66
CA PRO A 144 -27.26 33.31 -23.80
C PRO A 144 -28.52 33.16 -24.64
N ALA A 145 -29.27 32.08 -24.40
CA ALA A 145 -30.61 31.91 -24.94
C ALA A 145 -31.60 32.80 -24.16
N GLY A 146 -32.14 33.82 -24.83
CA GLY A 146 -33.50 34.32 -24.61
C GLY A 146 -33.68 35.48 -23.63
N GLY A 147 -34.32 36.54 -24.13
CA GLY A 147 -34.85 37.69 -23.41
C GLY A 147 -35.19 38.81 -24.37
#